data_AF-A2RU49-F1
#
_entry.id   AF-A2RU49-F1
#
_cell.length_a   1.000
_cell.length_b   1.000
_cell.length_c   1.000
_cell.angle_alpha   90.00
_cell.angle_beta   90.00
_cell.angle_gamma   90.00
#
_symmetry.space_group_name_H-M   'P 1'
#
loop_
_entity.id
_entity.type
_entity.pdbx_description
1 polymer ?
#
loop_
_entity_poly.entity_id
_entity_poly.type
_entity_poly.pdbx_seq_one_letter_code
_entity_poly.pdbx_strand_id
1 'polypeptide(L)'
;MSSGNYQQSEALSKPTFSEEQASALVESVFGLKVSKVRPLPSYDDQNFHVYVSKTKDGPTEYVLKISNTKASKNPDLIEVQNHIIMFLKAAGFPTASVCHTKGDNTASLVSVDSGSEIKSYLVRLLTYLPGRPIAELPVSPQLLYEIGKLAAKLDKTLQRFHHPKLSSLHRENFIWNLKNVPLLEKYLYALGQNRNREIVEHVIHLFKEEVMTKLSHFRECINHGDLNDHNILIESSKSASGNAEYQVSGILDFGDMSYGYYVFEVAITIMYMMIESKSPIQVGGHVLAGFESITPLTAVEKGALFLLVCSRFCQSLVMAAYSCQLYPENKDYLMVTAKTGWKHLQQMFDMGQKAVEEIWFETAKSYESGISM
;
A
#
# COMPACT_ATOMS: atom_id res chain seq x y z
N MET A 1 16.52 11.88 26.81
CA MET A 1 17.50 12.57 25.96
C MET A 1 18.03 11.72 24.80
N SER A 2 17.33 10.66 24.33
CA SER A 2 17.75 9.92 23.11
C SER A 2 16.87 10.17 21.87
N SER A 3 15.79 10.95 21.97
CA SER A 3 14.86 11.16 20.85
C SER A 3 15.43 11.99 19.70
N GLY A 4 16.34 12.94 19.97
CA GLY A 4 16.86 13.88 18.96
C GLY A 4 17.74 13.22 17.88
N ASN A 5 18.61 12.28 18.26
CA ASN A 5 19.50 11.61 17.29
C ASN A 5 18.77 10.61 16.39
N TYR A 6 17.75 9.91 16.93
CA TYR A 6 16.95 8.98 16.14
C TYR A 6 16.14 9.73 15.06
N GLN A 7 15.47 10.84 15.43
CA GLN A 7 14.70 11.66 14.49
C GLN A 7 15.56 12.23 13.36
N GLN A 8 16.77 12.73 13.66
CA GLN A 8 17.68 13.25 12.62
C GLN A 8 18.14 12.16 11.64
N SER A 9 18.51 10.96 12.12
CA SER A 9 18.96 9.88 11.24
C SER A 9 17.86 9.39 10.30
N GLU A 10 16.60 9.36 10.75
CA GLU A 10 15.46 8.97 9.92
C GLU A 10 15.09 10.06 8.91
N ALA A 11 15.07 11.33 9.33
CA ALA A 11 14.83 12.47 8.43
C ALA A 11 15.79 12.46 7.22
N LEU A 12 17.04 12.03 7.42
CA LEU A 12 18.07 11.98 6.38
C LEU A 12 17.99 10.76 5.43
N SER A 13 16.95 9.92 5.53
CA SER A 13 16.81 8.72 4.70
C SER A 13 16.18 8.96 3.33
N LYS A 14 15.25 9.93 3.22
CA LYS A 14 14.50 10.25 1.99
C LYS A 14 15.43 10.82 0.90
N PRO A 15 15.36 10.35 -0.36
CA PRO A 15 16.14 10.90 -1.46
C PRO A 15 15.66 12.31 -1.86
N THR A 16 16.60 13.15 -2.32
CA THR A 16 16.36 14.56 -2.70
C THR A 16 16.97 14.89 -4.07
N PHE A 17 16.88 13.97 -5.02
CA PHE A 17 17.35 14.17 -6.39
C PHE A 17 16.55 15.28 -7.10
N SER A 18 17.21 16.07 -7.93
CA SER A 18 16.55 17.00 -8.84
C SER A 18 15.99 16.27 -10.08
N GLU A 19 15.15 16.96 -10.87
CA GLU A 19 14.65 16.41 -12.14
C GLU A 19 15.80 16.13 -13.13
N GLU A 20 16.84 16.97 -13.15
CA GLU A 20 18.03 16.79 -13.98
C GLU A 20 18.83 15.56 -13.54
N GLN A 21 19.01 15.37 -12.23
CA GLN A 21 19.68 14.19 -11.70
C GLN A 21 18.87 12.92 -11.98
N ALA A 22 17.54 12.96 -11.83
CA ALA A 22 16.65 11.86 -12.18
C ALA A 22 16.71 11.52 -13.67
N SER A 23 16.74 12.53 -14.54
CA SER A 23 16.94 12.36 -15.99
C SER A 23 18.27 11.68 -16.29
N ALA A 24 19.37 12.18 -15.70
CA ALA A 24 20.71 11.61 -15.87
C ALA A 24 20.81 10.17 -15.35
N LEU A 25 20.11 9.83 -14.26
CA LEU A 25 20.01 8.47 -13.75
C LEU A 25 19.36 7.54 -14.77
N VAL A 26 18.24 7.96 -15.36
CA VAL A 26 17.54 7.13 -16.36
C VAL A 26 18.41 6.87 -17.58
N GLU A 27 19.06 7.92 -18.11
CA GLU A 27 19.95 7.82 -19.27
C GLU A 27 21.19 6.96 -19.00
N SER A 28 21.80 7.13 -17.83
CA SER A 28 23.02 6.42 -17.45
C SER A 28 22.75 4.96 -17.11
N VAL A 29 21.74 4.67 -16.28
CA VAL A 29 21.46 3.33 -15.73
C VAL A 29 20.64 2.47 -16.71
N PHE A 30 19.64 3.05 -17.39
CA PHE A 30 18.69 2.32 -18.23
C PHE A 30 18.88 2.58 -19.74
N GLY A 31 19.63 3.63 -20.11
CA GLY A 31 19.96 3.88 -21.53
C GLY A 31 18.82 4.45 -22.36
N LEU A 32 17.80 4.99 -21.69
CA LEU A 32 16.66 5.63 -22.34
C LEU A 32 16.86 7.14 -22.35
N LYS A 33 16.78 7.76 -23.54
CA LYS A 33 16.87 9.21 -23.69
C LYS A 33 15.61 9.88 -23.16
N VAL A 34 15.79 10.74 -22.16
CA VAL A 34 14.67 11.39 -21.45
C VAL A 34 14.28 12.68 -22.17
N SER A 35 12.98 12.87 -22.38
CA SER A 35 12.42 14.08 -22.99
C SER A 35 11.81 15.03 -21.97
N LYS A 36 11.27 14.50 -20.87
CA LYS A 36 10.68 15.27 -19.77
C LYS A 36 10.68 14.43 -18.49
N VAL A 37 10.87 15.07 -17.36
CA VAL A 37 10.67 14.47 -16.03
C VAL A 37 9.71 15.35 -15.25
N ARG A 38 8.94 14.77 -14.33
CA ARG A 38 8.22 15.52 -13.28
C ARG A 38 8.18 14.69 -12.00
N PRO A 39 8.22 15.33 -10.82
CA PRO A 39 8.10 14.63 -9.55
C PRO A 39 6.71 13.98 -9.41
N LEU A 40 6.68 12.85 -8.73
CA LEU A 40 5.46 12.21 -8.22
C LEU A 40 5.48 12.23 -6.69
N PRO A 41 4.31 12.32 -6.03
CA PRO A 41 4.23 12.21 -4.58
C PRO A 41 4.81 10.89 -4.06
N SER A 42 5.35 10.94 -2.84
CA SER A 42 5.95 9.77 -2.18
C SER A 42 6.04 10.00 -0.68
N TYR A 43 5.92 8.90 0.08
CA TYR A 43 6.00 8.90 1.54
C TYR A 43 7.43 9.18 2.02
N ASP A 44 8.32 8.19 1.88
CA ASP A 44 9.73 8.23 2.30
C ASP A 44 10.73 7.97 1.15
N ASP A 45 10.26 7.45 0.01
CA ASP A 45 11.03 7.30 -1.23
C ASP A 45 10.95 8.57 -2.11
N GLN A 46 11.54 8.53 -3.31
CA GLN A 46 11.36 9.57 -4.33
C GLN A 46 10.97 8.97 -5.68
N ASN A 47 9.83 9.42 -6.22
CA ASN A 47 9.27 8.92 -7.46
C ASN A 47 9.25 10.03 -8.52
N PHE A 48 9.52 9.68 -9.77
CA PHE A 48 9.40 10.59 -10.91
C PHE A 48 8.63 9.94 -12.04
N HIS A 49 7.74 10.70 -12.66
CA HIS A 49 7.18 10.36 -13.96
C HIS A 49 8.20 10.80 -15.03
N VAL A 50 8.70 9.84 -15.78
CA VAL A 50 9.71 10.03 -16.83
C VAL A 50 9.09 9.78 -18.21
N TYR A 51 9.20 10.78 -19.08
CA TYR A 51 8.90 10.69 -20.50
C TYR A 51 10.19 10.43 -21.25
N VAL A 52 10.19 9.47 -22.17
CA VAL A 52 11.35 9.15 -23.01
C VAL A 52 11.06 9.48 -24.47
N SER A 53 12.09 9.85 -25.23
CA SER A 53 11.94 10.07 -26.67
C SER A 53 11.67 8.73 -27.37
N LYS A 54 10.63 8.69 -28.22
CA LYS A 54 10.11 7.47 -28.86
C LYS A 54 11.21 6.71 -29.64
N THR A 55 11.55 5.50 -29.19
CA THR A 55 12.45 4.57 -29.89
C THR A 55 11.63 3.47 -30.56
N LYS A 56 11.09 3.79 -31.73
CA LYS A 56 10.40 2.92 -32.69
C LYS A 56 9.18 2.10 -32.16
N ASP A 57 9.24 1.31 -31.09
CA ASP A 57 8.12 0.48 -30.60
C ASP A 57 8.03 0.30 -29.05
N GLY A 58 8.74 1.12 -28.27
CA GLY A 58 8.71 1.05 -26.79
C GLY A 58 7.66 1.95 -26.11
N PRO A 59 7.34 1.70 -24.83
CA PRO A 59 6.62 2.66 -23.98
C PRO A 59 7.32 4.02 -23.97
N THR A 60 6.56 5.10 -23.92
CA THR A 60 7.10 6.47 -23.86
C THR A 60 7.07 7.06 -22.45
N GLU A 61 6.43 6.39 -21.51
CA GLU A 61 6.21 6.86 -20.13
C GLU A 61 6.62 5.79 -19.11
N TYR A 62 7.33 6.22 -18.08
CA TYR A 62 7.87 5.38 -17.02
C TYR A 62 7.73 6.05 -15.65
N VAL A 63 7.85 5.26 -14.60
CA VAL A 63 8.06 5.70 -13.23
C VAL A 63 9.47 5.29 -12.81
N LEU A 64 10.33 6.29 -12.55
CA LEU A 64 11.58 6.08 -11.83
C LEU A 64 11.27 6.06 -10.33
N LYS A 65 11.59 4.95 -9.65
CA LYS A 65 11.53 4.84 -8.19
C LYS A 65 12.94 4.86 -7.63
N ILE A 66 13.21 5.78 -6.72
CA ILE A 66 14.46 5.88 -5.96
C ILE A 66 14.11 5.56 -4.50
N SER A 67 14.56 4.40 -4.03
CA SER A 67 14.27 3.94 -2.67
C SER A 67 15.16 4.65 -1.66
N ASN A 68 14.61 4.99 -0.49
CA ASN A 68 15.33 5.63 0.61
C ASN A 68 16.54 4.81 1.09
N THR A 69 17.45 5.44 1.83
CA THR A 69 18.72 4.79 2.23
C THR A 69 18.52 3.56 3.13
N LYS A 70 17.44 3.50 3.90
CA LYS A 70 17.12 2.36 4.77
C LYS A 70 16.61 1.18 3.94
N ALA A 71 15.67 1.41 3.02
CA ALA A 71 15.19 0.39 2.09
C ALA A 71 16.31 -0.11 1.17
N SER A 72 17.22 0.77 0.76
CA SER A 72 18.35 0.46 -0.13
C SER A 72 19.39 -0.47 0.47
N LYS A 73 19.35 -0.72 1.79
CA LYS A 73 20.18 -1.73 2.47
C LYS A 73 19.67 -3.17 2.28
N ASN A 74 18.50 -3.36 1.65
CA ASN A 74 17.91 -4.67 1.42
C ASN A 74 17.62 -4.90 -0.09
N PRO A 75 18.66 -5.11 -0.92
CA PRO A 75 18.49 -5.36 -2.35
C PRO A 75 17.71 -6.64 -2.66
N ASP A 76 17.81 -7.66 -1.79
CA ASP A 76 17.11 -8.93 -1.95
C ASP A 76 15.58 -8.76 -1.92
N LEU A 77 15.08 -7.90 -1.03
CA LEU A 77 13.65 -7.55 -0.98
C LEU A 77 13.21 -6.85 -2.26
N ILE A 78 13.99 -5.88 -2.74
CA ILE A 78 13.68 -5.14 -3.98
C ILE A 78 13.66 -6.06 -5.20
N GLU A 79 14.58 -7.01 -5.27
CA GLU A 79 14.62 -8.05 -6.30
C GLU A 79 13.36 -8.92 -6.26
N VAL A 80 12.95 -9.39 -5.08
CA VAL A 80 11.71 -10.18 -4.91
C VAL A 80 10.48 -9.39 -5.34
N GLN A 81 10.36 -8.13 -4.94
CA GLN A 81 9.24 -7.27 -5.35
C GLN A 81 9.17 -7.11 -6.87
N ASN A 82 10.31 -6.90 -7.54
CA ASN A 82 10.37 -6.82 -9.01
C ASN A 82 9.95 -8.13 -9.67
N HIS A 83 10.38 -9.28 -9.14
CA HIS A 83 9.98 -10.59 -9.67
C HIS A 83 8.50 -10.87 -9.44
N ILE A 84 7.92 -10.40 -8.33
CA ILE A 84 6.48 -10.48 -8.09
C ILE A 84 5.71 -9.65 -9.12
N ILE A 85 6.14 -8.41 -9.40
CA ILE A 85 5.52 -7.56 -10.43
C ILE A 85 5.48 -8.29 -11.78
N MET A 86 6.61 -8.90 -12.19
CA MET A 86 6.71 -9.67 -13.44
C MET A 86 5.83 -10.93 -13.42
N PHE A 87 5.83 -11.68 -12.31
CA PHE A 87 5.00 -12.87 -12.15
C PHE A 87 3.50 -12.56 -12.23
N LEU A 88 3.04 -11.50 -11.55
CA LEU A 88 1.65 -11.06 -11.58
C LEU A 88 1.24 -10.59 -12.98
N LYS A 89 2.13 -9.89 -13.69
CA LYS A 89 1.90 -9.49 -15.07
C LYS A 89 1.67 -10.71 -15.97
N ALA A 90 2.54 -11.71 -15.86
CA ALA A 90 2.41 -12.97 -16.60
C ALA A 90 1.13 -13.74 -16.24
N ALA A 91 0.63 -13.59 -15.01
CA ALA A 91 -0.64 -14.13 -14.56
C ALA A 91 -1.88 -13.30 -14.99
N GLY A 92 -1.69 -12.22 -15.76
CA GLY A 92 -2.76 -11.38 -16.31
C GLY A 92 -3.21 -10.23 -15.41
N PHE A 93 -2.49 -9.92 -14.33
CA PHE A 93 -2.77 -8.74 -13.53
C PHE A 93 -2.27 -7.46 -14.22
N PRO A 94 -2.96 -6.32 -14.03
CA PRO A 94 -2.54 -5.05 -14.59
C PRO A 94 -1.39 -4.45 -13.77
N THR A 95 -0.18 -4.99 -13.95
CA THR A 95 1.03 -4.47 -13.30
C THR A 95 2.02 -3.91 -14.33
N ALA A 96 2.88 -3.01 -13.87
CA ALA A 96 3.91 -2.39 -14.69
C ALA A 96 4.91 -3.44 -15.21
N SER A 97 5.53 -3.19 -16.36
CA SER A 97 6.74 -3.93 -16.75
C SER A 97 7.95 -3.36 -16.01
N VAL A 98 8.79 -4.24 -15.48
CA VAL A 98 10.09 -3.88 -14.91
C VAL A 98 11.10 -3.67 -16.04
N CYS A 99 11.69 -2.48 -16.11
CA CYS A 99 12.74 -2.18 -17.08
C CYS A 99 14.10 -2.61 -16.53
N HIS A 100 14.84 -3.38 -17.31
CA HIS A 100 16.18 -3.83 -16.95
C HIS A 100 17.19 -2.70 -17.15
N THR A 101 18.20 -2.66 -16.29
CA THR A 101 19.35 -1.75 -16.44
C THR A 101 20.20 -2.16 -17.65
N LYS A 102 21.15 -1.31 -18.08
CA LYS A 102 22.13 -1.67 -19.12
C LYS A 102 22.96 -2.93 -18.76
N GLY A 103 23.09 -3.22 -17.48
CA GLY A 103 23.75 -4.43 -16.98
C GLY A 103 22.81 -5.61 -16.78
N ASP A 104 21.60 -5.57 -17.34
CA ASP A 104 20.59 -6.64 -17.28
C ASP A 104 20.13 -7.01 -15.86
N ASN A 105 20.09 -6.02 -14.96
CA ASN A 105 19.54 -6.17 -13.61
C ASN A 105 18.17 -5.49 -13.48
N THR A 106 17.33 -5.93 -12.55
CA THR A 106 15.99 -5.31 -12.31
C THR A 106 16.05 -4.04 -11.45
N ALA A 107 17.20 -3.75 -10.85
CA ALA A 107 17.48 -2.54 -10.08
C ALA A 107 18.99 -2.20 -10.17
N SER A 108 19.37 -0.99 -9.80
CA SER A 108 20.77 -0.58 -9.66
C SER A 108 20.99 0.13 -8.34
N LEU A 109 22.13 -0.11 -7.68
CA LEU A 109 22.54 0.66 -6.50
C LEU A 109 23.39 1.85 -6.96
N VAL A 110 22.93 3.06 -6.67
CA VAL A 110 23.63 4.30 -7.01
C VAL A 110 24.11 4.97 -5.74
N SER A 111 25.38 5.34 -5.71
CA SER A 111 25.97 6.08 -4.59
C SER A 111 26.09 7.57 -4.94
N VAL A 112 25.62 8.41 -4.02
CA VAL A 112 25.71 9.87 -4.10
C VAL A 112 26.57 10.36 -2.94
N ASP A 113 27.64 11.08 -3.28
CA ASP A 113 28.49 11.75 -2.30
C ASP A 113 27.95 13.16 -2.02
N SER A 114 27.51 13.40 -0.78
CA SER A 114 27.05 14.72 -0.33
C SER A 114 28.16 15.52 0.37
N GLY A 115 29.42 15.08 0.31
CA GLY A 115 30.58 15.67 0.99
C GLY A 115 30.70 15.30 2.47
N SER A 116 29.56 15.09 3.15
CA SER A 116 29.51 14.64 4.56
C SER A 116 29.42 13.12 4.72
N GLU A 117 28.76 12.44 3.77
CA GLU A 117 28.52 11.00 3.77
C GLU A 117 28.23 10.54 2.34
N ILE A 118 28.64 9.31 2.01
CA ILE A 118 28.20 8.64 0.78
C ILE A 118 26.92 7.87 1.09
N LYS A 119 25.82 8.24 0.43
CA LYS A 119 24.53 7.56 0.55
C LYS A 119 24.26 6.71 -0.67
N SER A 120 23.76 5.50 -0.45
CA SER A 120 23.39 4.59 -1.54
C SER A 120 21.88 4.43 -1.65
N TYR A 121 21.39 4.45 -2.89
CA TYR A 121 19.98 4.40 -3.24
C TYR A 121 19.75 3.32 -4.30
N LEU A 122 18.79 2.42 -4.07
CA LEU A 122 18.33 1.48 -5.10
C LEU A 122 17.38 2.21 -6.05
N VAL A 123 17.70 2.17 -7.34
CA VAL A 123 16.89 2.75 -8.41
C VAL A 123 16.25 1.65 -9.25
N ARG A 124 14.97 1.84 -9.55
CA ARG A 124 14.15 0.97 -10.41
C ARG A 124 13.39 1.80 -11.41
N LEU A 125 13.14 1.22 -12.58
CA LEU A 125 12.32 1.86 -13.61
C LEU A 125 11.19 0.91 -14.00
N LEU A 126 9.95 1.40 -13.91
CA LEU A 126 8.74 0.68 -14.22
C LEU A 126 7.99 1.40 -15.35
N THR A 127 7.28 0.70 -16.23
CA THR A 127 6.41 1.39 -17.20
C THR A 127 5.28 2.12 -16.49
N TYR A 128 4.93 3.32 -16.95
CA TYR A 128 3.79 4.05 -16.41
C TYR A 128 2.49 3.32 -16.78
N LEU A 129 1.60 3.12 -15.80
CA LEU A 129 0.30 2.47 -16.02
C LEU A 129 -0.80 3.52 -16.29
N PRO A 130 -1.75 3.23 -17.19
CA PRO A 130 -2.87 4.12 -17.46
C PRO A 130 -3.95 4.04 -16.37
N GLY A 131 -4.82 5.03 -16.36
CA GLY A 131 -5.95 5.14 -15.44
C GLY A 131 -5.74 6.19 -14.35
N ARG A 132 -6.72 6.29 -13.47
CA ARG A 132 -6.73 7.23 -12.33
C ARG A 132 -6.86 6.46 -11.02
N PRO A 133 -6.23 6.91 -9.93
CA PRO A 133 -6.42 6.31 -8.62
C PRO A 133 -7.89 6.29 -8.20
N ILE A 134 -8.29 5.29 -7.42
CA ILE A 134 -9.65 5.21 -6.85
C ILE A 134 -9.98 6.45 -6.03
N ALA A 135 -8.99 7.02 -5.33
CA ALA A 135 -9.12 8.26 -4.56
C ALA A 135 -9.66 9.46 -5.36
N GLU A 136 -9.63 9.40 -6.69
CA GLU A 136 -10.14 10.45 -7.58
C GLU A 136 -11.55 10.16 -8.13
N LEU A 137 -12.18 9.06 -7.71
CA LEU A 137 -13.44 8.55 -8.25
C LEU A 137 -14.47 8.29 -7.15
N PRO A 138 -15.76 8.48 -7.41
CA PRO A 138 -16.79 8.01 -6.49
C PRO A 138 -16.79 6.48 -6.42
N VAL A 139 -16.61 5.93 -5.22
CA VAL A 139 -16.69 4.48 -4.99
C VAL A 139 -18.15 4.00 -4.91
N SER A 140 -18.50 3.04 -5.77
CA SER A 140 -19.81 2.38 -5.76
C SER A 140 -19.74 1.01 -5.06
N PRO A 141 -20.86 0.48 -4.53
CA PRO A 141 -20.91 -0.89 -4.00
C PRO A 141 -20.34 -1.96 -4.93
N GLN A 142 -20.61 -1.85 -6.23
CA GLN A 142 -20.09 -2.79 -7.23
C GLN A 142 -18.57 -2.66 -7.39
N LEU A 143 -18.04 -1.44 -7.40
CA LEU A 143 -16.59 -1.23 -7.49
C LEU A 143 -15.89 -1.76 -6.23
N LEU A 144 -16.45 -1.54 -5.04
CA LEU A 144 -15.95 -2.10 -3.77
C LEU A 144 -15.92 -3.63 -3.78
N TYR A 145 -16.97 -4.27 -4.30
CA TYR A 145 -16.99 -5.72 -4.50
C TYR A 145 -15.88 -6.20 -5.44
N GLU A 146 -15.68 -5.55 -6.59
CA GLU A 146 -14.61 -5.94 -7.53
C GLU A 146 -13.21 -5.71 -6.94
N ILE A 147 -13.02 -4.71 -6.08
CA ILE A 147 -11.75 -4.48 -5.36
C ILE A 147 -11.49 -5.57 -4.32
N GLY A 148 -12.50 -5.97 -3.54
CA GLY A 148 -12.37 -7.10 -2.63
C GLY A 148 -11.99 -8.39 -3.38
N LYS A 149 -12.62 -8.62 -4.53
CA LYS A 149 -12.32 -9.75 -5.40
C LYS A 149 -10.91 -9.67 -5.98
N LEU A 150 -10.43 -8.47 -6.33
CA LEU A 150 -9.06 -8.23 -6.77
C LEU A 150 -8.06 -8.61 -5.67
N ALA A 151 -8.26 -8.15 -4.44
CA ALA A 151 -7.40 -8.44 -3.30
C ALA A 151 -7.26 -9.95 -3.07
N ALA A 152 -8.37 -10.69 -3.04
CA ALA A 152 -8.34 -12.14 -2.85
C ALA A 152 -7.68 -12.89 -4.02
N LYS A 153 -7.89 -12.43 -5.26
CA LYS A 153 -7.22 -13.00 -6.46
C LYS A 153 -5.70 -12.78 -6.39
N LEU A 154 -5.28 -11.62 -5.92
CA LEU A 154 -3.87 -11.27 -5.75
C LEU A 154 -3.22 -12.22 -4.74
N ASP A 155 -3.74 -12.30 -3.52
CA ASP A 155 -3.22 -13.19 -2.47
C ASP A 155 -3.17 -14.65 -2.94
N LYS A 156 -4.25 -15.14 -3.55
CA LYS A 156 -4.35 -16.51 -4.06
C LYS A 156 -3.35 -16.79 -5.19
N THR A 157 -3.08 -15.81 -6.05
CA THR A 157 -2.10 -15.96 -7.12
C THR A 157 -0.68 -15.99 -6.57
N LEU A 158 -0.38 -15.15 -5.58
CA LEU A 158 0.94 -15.07 -4.94
C LEU A 158 1.32 -16.34 -4.18
N GLN A 159 0.37 -17.20 -3.80
CA GLN A 159 0.68 -18.53 -3.25
C GLN A 159 1.52 -19.41 -4.17
N ARG A 160 1.45 -19.18 -5.48
CA ARG A 160 2.21 -19.93 -6.50
C ARG A 160 3.55 -19.27 -6.83
N PHE A 161 3.87 -18.14 -6.20
CA PHE A 161 5.12 -17.44 -6.43
C PHE A 161 6.25 -18.12 -5.66
N HIS A 162 7.35 -18.39 -6.36
CA HIS A 162 8.57 -18.96 -5.79
C HIS A 162 9.76 -18.11 -6.17
N HIS A 163 10.65 -17.88 -5.21
CA HIS A 163 11.89 -17.15 -5.43
C HIS A 163 12.96 -17.59 -4.43
N PRO A 164 14.25 -17.73 -4.79
CA PRO A 164 15.31 -18.15 -3.86
C PRO A 164 15.45 -17.23 -2.64
N LYS A 165 15.12 -15.95 -2.81
CA LYS A 165 15.22 -14.91 -1.77
C LYS A 165 13.88 -14.58 -1.10
N LEU A 166 12.87 -15.45 -1.22
CA LEU A 166 11.51 -15.20 -0.73
C LEU A 166 11.46 -14.89 0.78
N SER A 167 12.42 -15.41 1.55
CA SER A 167 12.57 -15.14 2.99
C SER A 167 12.77 -13.65 3.32
N SER A 168 13.20 -12.82 2.36
CA SER A 168 13.30 -11.36 2.52
C SER A 168 11.94 -10.68 2.79
N LEU A 169 10.82 -11.36 2.51
CA LEU A 169 9.46 -10.90 2.84
C LEU A 169 9.09 -11.12 4.33
N HIS A 170 9.88 -11.87 5.11
CA HIS A 170 9.73 -11.95 6.56
C HIS A 170 10.32 -10.70 7.23
N ARG A 171 9.48 -9.67 7.36
CA ARG A 171 9.89 -8.33 7.80
C ARG A 171 9.44 -8.04 9.24
N GLU A 172 10.03 -8.73 10.22
CA GLU A 172 9.57 -8.72 11.64
C GLU A 172 9.48 -7.33 12.30
N ASN A 173 10.26 -6.34 11.86
CA ASN A 173 10.20 -4.96 12.40
C ASN A 173 9.61 -3.95 11.41
N PHE A 174 8.93 -4.40 10.36
CA PHE A 174 8.36 -3.52 9.37
C PHE A 174 7.02 -2.97 9.82
N ILE A 175 6.98 -1.66 10.07
CA ILE A 175 5.87 -0.96 10.73
C ILE A 175 4.53 -1.09 9.99
N TRP A 176 4.56 -1.29 8.67
CA TRP A 176 3.36 -1.39 7.83
C TRP A 176 2.79 -2.82 7.72
N ASN A 177 3.50 -3.85 8.20
CA ASN A 177 2.89 -5.17 8.35
C ASN A 177 1.92 -5.13 9.54
N LEU A 178 0.65 -5.55 9.34
CA LEU A 178 -0.38 -5.49 10.39
C LEU A 178 -0.01 -6.30 11.65
N LYS A 179 0.81 -7.35 11.55
CA LYS A 179 1.32 -8.09 12.72
C LYS A 179 2.07 -7.17 13.70
N ASN A 180 2.63 -6.08 13.19
CA ASN A 180 3.53 -5.18 13.90
C ASN A 180 2.84 -3.92 14.45
N VAL A 181 1.50 -3.88 14.51
CA VAL A 181 0.73 -2.80 15.16
C VAL A 181 1.24 -2.43 16.56
N PRO A 182 1.70 -3.37 17.42
CA PRO A 182 2.32 -3.01 18.70
C PRO A 182 3.53 -2.06 18.62
N LEU A 183 4.24 -2.02 17.49
CA LEU A 183 5.38 -1.10 17.32
C LEU A 183 4.95 0.37 17.32
N LEU A 184 3.66 0.67 17.11
CA LEU A 184 3.11 2.03 17.16
C LEU A 184 3.28 2.69 18.53
N GLU A 185 3.44 1.91 19.61
CA GLU A 185 3.70 2.42 20.97
C GLU A 185 4.90 3.40 21.00
N LYS A 186 5.89 3.16 20.15
CA LYS A 186 7.08 4.00 20.03
C LYS A 186 6.80 5.39 19.44
N TYR A 187 5.67 5.58 18.78
CA TYR A 187 5.33 6.79 18.01
C TYR A 187 4.11 7.53 18.57
N LEU A 188 3.46 7.01 19.62
CA LEU A 188 2.25 7.63 20.22
C LEU A 188 2.48 9.06 20.71
N TYR A 189 3.72 9.41 21.05
CA TYR A 189 4.08 10.78 21.43
C TYR A 189 3.76 11.80 20.33
N ALA A 190 3.73 11.38 19.05
CA ALA A 190 3.42 12.26 17.93
C ALA A 190 1.98 12.77 17.93
N LEU A 191 1.07 12.07 18.63
CA LEU A 191 -0.34 12.47 18.75
C LEU A 191 -0.60 13.50 19.85
N GLY A 192 0.35 13.72 20.77
CA GLY A 192 0.11 14.49 22.00
C GLY A 192 -0.77 13.71 23.00
N GLN A 193 -1.42 14.42 23.93
CA GLN A 193 -2.36 13.84 24.90
C GLN A 193 -3.80 14.22 24.55
N ASN A 194 -4.52 13.33 23.87
CA ASN A 194 -5.89 13.52 23.44
C ASN A 194 -6.62 12.18 23.24
N ARG A 195 -7.94 12.25 22.98
CA ARG A 195 -8.79 11.08 22.73
C ARG A 195 -8.29 10.18 21.59
N ASN A 196 -7.66 10.74 20.56
CA ASN A 196 -7.13 9.93 19.46
C ASN A 196 -6.03 8.98 19.95
N ARG A 197 -5.15 9.47 20.84
CA ARG A 197 -4.13 8.63 21.46
C ARG A 197 -4.75 7.53 22.33
N GLU A 198 -5.75 7.85 23.14
CA GLU A 198 -6.44 6.87 24.00
C GLU A 198 -7.06 5.74 23.19
N ILE A 199 -7.71 6.07 22.05
CA ILE A 199 -8.27 5.07 21.13
C ILE A 199 -7.17 4.17 20.56
N VAL A 200 -6.06 4.75 20.10
CA VAL A 200 -4.94 3.99 19.54
C VAL A 200 -4.32 3.07 20.61
N GLU A 201 -4.11 3.56 21.83
CA GLU A 201 -3.61 2.76 22.95
C GLU A 201 -4.54 1.57 23.25
N HIS A 202 -5.86 1.80 23.23
CA HIS A 202 -6.85 0.74 23.41
C HIS A 202 -6.82 -0.29 22.27
N VAL A 203 -6.74 0.16 21.01
CA VAL A 203 -6.64 -0.73 19.84
C VAL A 203 -5.37 -1.58 19.92
N ILE A 204 -4.22 -0.99 20.29
CA ILE A 204 -2.96 -1.74 20.47
C ILE A 204 -3.10 -2.80 21.57
N HIS A 205 -3.75 -2.46 22.69
CA HIS A 205 -4.00 -3.41 23.77
C HIS A 205 -4.88 -4.58 23.31
N LEU A 206 -6.03 -4.30 22.69
CA LEU A 206 -6.91 -5.33 22.12
C LEU A 206 -6.19 -6.18 21.07
N PHE A 207 -5.35 -5.58 20.22
CA PHE A 207 -4.60 -6.31 19.20
C PHE A 207 -3.66 -7.35 19.83
N LYS A 208 -2.95 -6.98 20.91
CA LYS A 208 -2.07 -7.90 21.64
C LYS A 208 -2.85 -9.07 22.25
N GLU A 209 -4.01 -8.79 22.85
CA GLU A 209 -4.80 -9.81 23.55
C GLU A 209 -5.60 -10.72 22.60
N GLU A 210 -6.15 -10.15 21.52
CA GLU A 210 -7.18 -10.84 20.72
C GLU A 210 -6.75 -11.24 19.32
N VAL A 211 -5.71 -10.60 18.76
CA VAL A 211 -5.18 -10.90 17.42
C VAL A 211 -3.88 -11.69 17.53
N MET A 212 -2.89 -11.17 18.27
CA MET A 212 -1.56 -11.80 18.37
C MET A 212 -1.64 -13.23 18.93
N THR A 213 -2.53 -13.47 19.89
CA THR A 213 -2.76 -14.78 20.50
C THR A 213 -3.38 -15.80 19.54
N LYS A 214 -3.96 -15.35 18.41
CA LYS A 214 -4.68 -16.18 17.44
C LYS A 214 -3.99 -16.30 16.08
N LEU A 215 -2.82 -15.68 15.89
CA LEU A 215 -2.12 -15.65 14.60
C LEU A 215 -1.85 -17.06 14.03
N SER A 216 -1.58 -18.05 14.89
CA SER A 216 -1.39 -19.45 14.49
C SER A 216 -2.64 -20.10 13.87
N HIS A 217 -3.81 -19.49 14.04
CA HIS A 217 -5.08 -19.93 13.44
C HIS A 217 -5.45 -19.15 12.17
N PHE A 218 -4.67 -18.14 11.80
CA PHE A 218 -4.84 -17.41 10.54
C PHE A 218 -4.05 -18.10 9.43
N ARG A 219 -4.57 -18.07 8.20
CA ARG A 219 -3.87 -18.62 7.04
C ARG A 219 -2.88 -17.60 6.51
N GLU A 220 -1.60 -17.97 6.52
CA GLU A 220 -0.51 -17.12 6.02
C GLU A 220 -0.56 -16.94 4.50
N CYS A 221 -0.16 -15.77 4.03
CA CYS A 221 0.05 -15.49 2.62
C CYS A 221 1.04 -14.34 2.40
N ILE A 222 1.45 -14.15 1.15
CA ILE A 222 2.18 -12.96 0.74
C ILE A 222 1.15 -11.87 0.49
N ASN A 223 1.22 -10.77 1.23
CA ASN A 223 0.37 -9.61 1.03
C ASN A 223 1.08 -8.58 0.14
N HIS A 224 0.30 -7.88 -0.68
CA HIS A 224 0.65 -6.56 -1.19
C HIS A 224 0.95 -5.60 -0.02
N GLY A 225 0.10 -5.63 1.02
CA GLY A 225 0.33 -4.93 2.29
C GLY A 225 -0.01 -3.43 2.28
N ASP A 226 -0.39 -2.90 1.12
CA ASP A 226 -0.74 -1.48 0.92
C ASP A 226 -1.66 -1.31 -0.29
N LEU A 227 -2.65 -2.20 -0.44
CA LEU A 227 -3.65 -2.13 -1.51
C LEU A 227 -4.68 -1.01 -1.21
N ASN A 228 -4.19 0.23 -1.24
CA ASN A 228 -4.95 1.44 -0.90
C ASN A 228 -5.59 2.11 -2.12
N ASP A 229 -6.38 3.15 -1.84
CA ASP A 229 -7.12 4.01 -2.78
C ASP A 229 -6.25 4.75 -3.80
N HIS A 230 -4.96 5.00 -3.48
CA HIS A 230 -3.99 5.58 -4.39
C HIS A 230 -3.25 4.55 -5.26
N ASN A 231 -3.19 3.29 -4.81
CA ASN A 231 -2.44 2.21 -5.45
C ASN A 231 -3.27 1.35 -6.41
N ILE A 232 -4.59 1.56 -6.48
CA ILE A 232 -5.46 0.92 -7.46
C ILE A 232 -5.84 1.96 -8.52
N LEU A 233 -5.45 1.71 -9.77
CA LEU A 233 -5.84 2.54 -10.91
C LEU A 233 -7.07 1.96 -11.59
N ILE A 234 -7.95 2.85 -12.00
CA ILE A 234 -9.20 2.56 -12.70
C ILE A 234 -9.23 3.31 -14.04
N GLU A 235 -9.65 2.61 -15.08
CA GLU A 235 -10.12 3.21 -16.32
C GLU A 235 -11.64 3.09 -16.43
N SER A 236 -12.26 4.15 -16.93
CA SER A 236 -13.69 4.14 -17.27
C SER A 236 -13.85 3.77 -18.75
N SER A 237 -14.50 2.66 -19.03
CA SER A 237 -15.05 2.35 -20.35
C SER A 237 -16.53 2.74 -20.39
N LYS A 238 -17.09 2.88 -21.59
CA LYS A 238 -18.54 2.93 -21.77
C LYS A 238 -19.03 1.51 -22.03
N SER A 239 -19.99 1.04 -21.24
CA SER A 239 -20.71 -0.20 -21.49
C SER A 239 -21.50 -0.11 -22.81
N ALA A 240 -21.98 -1.25 -23.30
CA ALA A 240 -22.92 -1.30 -24.41
C ALA A 240 -24.23 -0.53 -24.15
N SER A 241 -24.60 -0.34 -22.87
CA SER A 241 -25.76 0.44 -22.43
C SER A 241 -25.46 1.93 -22.22
N GLY A 242 -24.22 2.38 -22.44
CA GLY A 242 -23.78 3.77 -22.27
C GLY A 242 -23.41 4.18 -20.84
N ASN A 243 -23.50 3.26 -19.87
CA ASN A 243 -23.07 3.50 -18.50
C ASN A 243 -21.54 3.44 -18.39
N ALA A 244 -20.97 4.21 -17.47
CA ALA A 244 -19.55 4.08 -17.15
C ALA A 244 -19.30 2.72 -16.46
N GLU A 245 -18.49 1.88 -17.08
CA GLU A 245 -17.94 0.67 -16.48
C GLU A 245 -16.53 0.99 -16.01
N TYR A 246 -16.26 0.74 -14.73
CA TYR A 246 -14.95 0.93 -14.14
C TYR A 246 -14.21 -0.41 -14.14
N GLN A 247 -13.03 -0.42 -14.74
CA GLN A 247 -12.15 -1.58 -14.76
C GLN A 247 -10.82 -1.23 -14.10
N VAL A 248 -10.28 -2.17 -13.33
CA VAL A 248 -8.94 -2.02 -12.73
C VAL A 248 -7.91 -2.05 -13.86
N SER A 249 -7.23 -0.92 -14.06
CA SER A 249 -6.22 -0.72 -15.09
C SER A 249 -4.79 -0.76 -14.55
N GLY A 250 -4.63 -0.76 -13.22
CA GLY A 250 -3.30 -0.79 -12.60
C GLY A 250 -3.32 -1.17 -11.12
N ILE A 251 -2.29 -1.90 -10.71
CA ILE A 251 -1.91 -2.11 -9.30
C ILE A 251 -0.51 -1.56 -9.14
N LEU A 252 -0.37 -0.59 -8.23
CA LEU A 252 0.85 0.14 -7.99
C LEU A 252 1.43 -0.20 -6.63
N ASP A 253 2.72 0.12 -6.50
CA ASP A 253 3.47 0.13 -5.25
C ASP A 253 3.51 -1.16 -4.42
N PHE A 254 4.40 -2.06 -4.85
CA PHE A 254 4.72 -3.29 -4.13
C PHE A 254 5.79 -3.09 -3.02
N GLY A 255 6.00 -1.87 -2.53
CA GLY A 255 7.01 -1.55 -1.51
C GLY A 255 6.74 -2.19 -0.14
N ASP A 256 5.47 -2.36 0.19
CA ASP A 256 4.99 -2.85 1.50
C ASP A 256 4.81 -4.37 1.57
N MET A 257 5.18 -5.07 0.49
CA MET A 257 5.05 -6.52 0.43
C MET A 257 5.76 -7.19 1.61
N SER A 258 5.07 -8.15 2.21
CA SER A 258 5.56 -8.97 3.31
C SER A 258 4.71 -10.23 3.47
N TYR A 259 5.22 -11.19 4.24
CA TYR A 259 4.37 -12.27 4.75
C TYR A 259 3.40 -11.74 5.81
N GLY A 260 2.12 -11.99 5.59
CA GLY A 260 1.04 -11.71 6.52
C GLY A 260 -0.02 -12.79 6.41
N TYR A 261 -1.29 -12.41 6.43
CA TYR A 261 -2.42 -13.34 6.43
C TYR A 261 -3.52 -12.85 5.48
N TYR A 262 -4.36 -13.75 4.97
CA TYR A 262 -5.44 -13.36 4.05
C TYR A 262 -6.35 -12.28 4.65
N VAL A 263 -6.63 -12.39 5.95
CA VAL A 263 -7.45 -11.39 6.68
C VAL A 263 -6.77 -10.02 6.78
N PHE A 264 -5.44 -9.93 6.65
CA PHE A 264 -4.74 -8.65 6.71
C PHE A 264 -4.96 -7.82 5.44
N GLU A 265 -4.84 -8.42 4.25
CA GLU A 265 -5.03 -7.68 2.99
C GLU A 265 -6.44 -7.12 2.87
N VAL A 266 -7.46 -7.92 3.20
CA VAL A 266 -8.85 -7.46 3.18
C VAL A 266 -9.10 -6.37 4.23
N ALA A 267 -8.49 -6.45 5.42
CA ALA A 267 -8.60 -5.39 6.42
C ALA A 267 -7.95 -4.08 5.94
N ILE A 268 -6.78 -4.16 5.30
CA ILE A 268 -6.10 -3.01 4.69
C ILE A 268 -6.99 -2.37 3.63
N THR A 269 -7.49 -3.20 2.71
CA THR A 269 -8.32 -2.78 1.59
C THR A 269 -9.60 -2.11 2.10
N ILE A 270 -10.30 -2.72 3.08
CA ILE A 270 -11.50 -2.13 3.70
C ILE A 270 -11.17 -0.76 4.26
N MET A 271 -10.11 -0.63 5.07
CA MET A 271 -9.75 0.64 5.72
C MET A 271 -9.62 1.77 4.69
N TYR A 272 -8.83 1.58 3.62
CA TYR A 272 -8.63 2.62 2.63
C TYR A 272 -9.87 2.90 1.80
N MET A 273 -10.68 1.89 1.50
CA MET A 273 -11.96 2.11 0.81
C MET A 273 -12.98 2.87 1.69
N MET A 274 -12.86 2.78 3.02
CA MET A 274 -13.68 3.59 3.94
C MET A 274 -13.34 5.07 3.87
N ILE A 275 -12.09 5.44 3.56
CA ILE A 275 -11.64 6.84 3.44
C ILE A 275 -12.39 7.57 2.32
N GLU A 276 -12.60 6.87 1.20
CA GLU A 276 -13.20 7.42 -0.02
C GLU A 276 -14.73 7.36 -0.06
N SER A 277 -15.35 6.65 0.90
CA SER A 277 -16.78 6.37 0.88
C SER A 277 -17.61 7.38 1.67
N LYS A 278 -18.76 7.76 1.11
CA LYS A 278 -19.80 8.53 1.83
C LYS A 278 -20.53 7.70 2.88
N SER A 279 -20.50 6.38 2.75
CA SER A 279 -21.10 5.40 3.65
C SER A 279 -20.01 4.47 4.17
N PRO A 280 -19.06 4.99 4.97
CA PRO A 280 -17.82 4.29 5.32
C PRO A 280 -18.09 2.97 6.02
N ILE A 281 -19.07 2.90 6.92
CA ILE A 281 -19.35 1.68 7.67
C ILE A 281 -19.83 0.55 6.76
N GLN A 282 -20.60 0.83 5.70
CA GLN A 282 -21.09 -0.20 4.77
C GLN A 282 -19.99 -0.78 3.87
N VAL A 283 -18.87 -0.07 3.68
CA VAL A 283 -17.77 -0.49 2.80
C VAL A 283 -17.27 -1.89 3.12
N GLY A 284 -17.10 -2.18 4.41
CA GLY A 284 -16.53 -3.45 4.85
C GLY A 284 -17.29 -4.66 4.31
N GLY A 285 -18.62 -4.59 4.25
CA GLY A 285 -19.44 -5.68 3.71
C GLY A 285 -19.31 -5.88 2.21
N HIS A 286 -19.27 -4.80 1.42
CA HIS A 286 -19.10 -4.88 -0.04
C HIS A 286 -17.74 -5.46 -0.42
N VAL A 287 -16.67 -4.96 0.20
CA VAL A 287 -15.30 -5.46 -0.04
C VAL A 287 -15.17 -6.91 0.46
N LEU A 288 -15.72 -7.23 1.64
CA LEU A 288 -15.69 -8.59 2.17
C LEU A 288 -16.41 -9.58 1.24
N ALA A 289 -17.61 -9.26 0.74
CA ALA A 289 -18.30 -10.11 -0.24
C ALA A 289 -17.43 -10.40 -1.47
N GLY A 290 -16.77 -9.37 -2.00
CA GLY A 290 -15.84 -9.50 -3.11
C GLY A 290 -14.70 -10.46 -2.79
N PHE A 291 -14.06 -10.26 -1.65
CA PHE A 291 -12.92 -11.06 -1.19
C PHE A 291 -13.31 -12.54 -1.00
N GLU A 292 -14.41 -12.78 -0.28
CA GLU A 292 -14.87 -14.12 0.06
C GLU A 292 -15.43 -14.89 -1.14
N SER A 293 -15.84 -14.21 -2.21
CA SER A 293 -16.19 -14.86 -3.48
C SER A 293 -15.02 -15.67 -4.09
N ILE A 294 -13.79 -15.41 -3.66
CA ILE A 294 -12.56 -16.09 -4.13
C ILE A 294 -11.87 -16.87 -3.01
N THR A 295 -11.78 -16.27 -1.83
CA THR A 295 -11.11 -16.82 -0.65
C THR A 295 -11.98 -16.59 0.60
N PRO A 296 -12.90 -17.51 0.92
CA PRO A 296 -13.69 -17.43 2.14
C PRO A 296 -12.77 -17.37 3.37
N LEU A 297 -13.05 -16.46 4.30
CA LEU A 297 -12.33 -16.33 5.56
C LEU A 297 -12.80 -17.41 6.56
N THR A 298 -11.87 -17.89 7.40
CA THR A 298 -12.25 -18.75 8.53
C THR A 298 -13.03 -17.95 9.57
N ALA A 299 -13.76 -18.62 10.46
CA ALA A 299 -14.48 -17.93 11.53
C ALA A 299 -13.53 -17.13 12.46
N VAL A 300 -12.31 -17.63 12.69
CA VAL A 300 -11.31 -16.96 13.53
C VAL A 300 -10.76 -15.71 12.83
N GLU A 301 -10.51 -15.80 11.52
CA GLU A 301 -10.12 -14.64 10.68
C GLU A 301 -11.24 -13.59 10.66
N LYS A 302 -12.49 -13.98 10.38
CA LYS A 302 -13.63 -13.06 10.37
C LYS A 302 -13.80 -12.32 11.69
N GLY A 303 -13.71 -13.03 12.81
CA GLY A 303 -13.85 -12.45 14.15
C GLY A 303 -12.73 -11.48 14.55
N ALA A 304 -11.65 -11.38 13.77
CA ALA A 304 -10.59 -10.40 13.96
C ALA A 304 -10.70 -9.19 13.01
N LEU A 305 -11.58 -9.24 12.01
CA LEU A 305 -11.60 -8.28 10.91
C LEU A 305 -11.83 -6.84 11.37
N PHE A 306 -12.80 -6.61 12.26
CA PHE A 306 -13.07 -5.28 12.83
C PHE A 306 -11.83 -4.67 13.46
N LEU A 307 -11.17 -5.43 14.34
CA LEU A 307 -10.00 -4.96 15.07
C LEU A 307 -8.80 -4.74 14.13
N LEU A 308 -8.66 -5.56 13.09
CA LEU A 308 -7.62 -5.39 12.06
C LEU A 308 -7.82 -4.11 11.23
N VAL A 309 -9.07 -3.77 10.87
CA VAL A 309 -9.39 -2.51 10.19
C VAL A 309 -9.07 -1.31 11.09
N CYS A 310 -9.50 -1.34 12.36
CA CYS A 310 -9.12 -0.33 13.36
C CYS A 310 -7.60 -0.22 13.52
N SER A 311 -6.88 -1.34 13.47
CA SER A 311 -5.43 -1.39 13.59
C SER A 311 -4.72 -0.76 12.38
N ARG A 312 -5.22 -0.97 11.16
CA ARG A 312 -4.67 -0.31 9.97
C ARG A 312 -4.96 1.20 9.96
N PHE A 313 -6.12 1.63 10.44
CA PHE A 313 -6.37 3.06 10.72
C PHE A 313 -5.30 3.61 11.67
N CYS A 314 -5.05 2.93 12.79
CA CYS A 314 -4.04 3.35 13.76
C CYS A 314 -2.64 3.44 13.13
N GLN A 315 -2.22 2.43 12.33
CA GLN A 315 -0.94 2.47 11.63
C GLN A 315 -0.83 3.69 10.73
N SER A 316 -1.80 3.90 9.84
CA SER A 316 -1.79 5.01 8.90
C SER A 316 -1.77 6.37 9.60
N LEU A 317 -2.64 6.57 10.59
CA LEU A 317 -2.83 7.87 11.23
C LEU A 317 -1.68 8.25 12.19
N VAL A 318 -1.16 7.28 12.95
CA VAL A 318 0.00 7.51 13.85
C VAL A 318 1.24 7.79 13.03
N MET A 319 1.51 6.96 12.00
CA MET A 319 2.71 7.13 11.18
C MET A 319 2.64 8.41 10.36
N ALA A 320 1.48 8.82 9.84
CA ALA A 320 1.30 10.11 9.20
C ALA A 320 1.66 11.28 10.14
N ALA A 321 1.15 11.26 11.37
CA ALA A 321 1.44 12.29 12.37
C ALA A 321 2.94 12.34 12.71
N TYR A 322 3.58 11.19 12.90
CA TYR A 322 5.02 11.09 13.13
C TYR A 322 5.83 11.59 11.93
N SER A 323 5.53 11.12 10.72
CA SER A 323 6.24 11.49 9.50
C SER A 323 6.09 12.97 9.16
N CYS A 324 4.98 13.62 9.52
CA CYS A 324 4.84 15.07 9.39
C CYS A 324 5.80 15.87 10.29
N GLN A 325 6.27 15.29 11.40
CA GLN A 325 7.30 15.94 12.24
C GLN A 325 8.69 15.83 11.60
N LEU A 326 8.95 14.76 10.85
CA LEU A 326 10.21 14.57 10.13
C LEU A 326 10.25 15.34 8.80
N TYR A 327 9.13 15.39 8.08
CA TYR A 327 8.99 15.94 6.74
C TYR A 327 7.81 16.93 6.67
N PRO A 328 7.87 18.05 7.40
CA PRO A 328 6.77 19.02 7.45
C PRO A 328 6.40 19.59 6.07
N GLU A 329 7.34 19.64 5.13
CA GLU A 329 7.12 20.04 3.74
C GLU A 329 6.25 19.05 2.94
N ASN A 330 6.16 17.79 3.39
CA ASN A 330 5.37 16.73 2.75
C ASN A 330 3.98 16.55 3.40
N LYS A 331 3.60 17.44 4.31
CA LYS A 331 2.40 17.31 5.16
C LYS A 331 1.11 17.09 4.36
N ASP A 332 0.92 17.82 3.26
CA ASP A 332 -0.32 17.73 2.47
C ASP A 332 -0.53 16.34 1.88
N TYR A 333 0.55 15.66 1.51
CA TYR A 333 0.53 14.26 1.06
C TYR A 333 0.37 13.28 2.23
N LEU A 334 1.17 13.45 3.28
CA LEU A 334 1.17 12.53 4.43
C LEU A 334 -0.16 12.52 5.18
N MET A 335 -0.89 13.64 5.20
CA MET A 335 -2.14 13.80 5.95
C MET A 335 -3.40 13.49 5.14
N VAL A 336 -3.30 12.96 3.91
CA VAL A 336 -4.47 12.66 3.06
C VAL A 336 -5.47 11.75 3.79
N THR A 337 -5.03 10.60 4.29
CA THR A 337 -5.88 9.65 5.05
C THR A 337 -6.46 10.30 6.32
N ALA A 338 -5.71 11.21 6.96
CA ALA A 338 -6.13 11.85 8.21
C ALA A 338 -7.26 12.86 8.05
N LYS A 339 -7.61 13.27 6.82
CA LYS A 339 -8.75 14.18 6.54
C LYS A 339 -10.08 13.61 7.05
N THR A 340 -10.29 12.31 6.91
CA THR A 340 -11.50 11.61 7.36
C THR A 340 -11.21 10.43 8.30
N GLY A 341 -9.98 9.90 8.28
CA GLY A 341 -9.64 8.66 8.99
C GLY A 341 -9.85 8.70 10.50
N TRP A 342 -9.51 9.80 11.18
CA TRP A 342 -9.79 9.93 12.63
C TRP A 342 -11.28 9.84 12.95
N LYS A 343 -12.12 10.49 12.14
CA LYS A 343 -13.59 10.46 12.29
C LYS A 343 -14.12 9.04 12.10
N HIS A 344 -13.64 8.32 11.08
CA HIS A 344 -14.09 6.96 10.80
C HIS A 344 -13.62 5.95 11.85
N LEU A 345 -12.37 6.06 12.31
CA LEU A 345 -11.86 5.25 13.42
C LEU A 345 -12.69 5.49 14.70
N GLN A 346 -12.95 6.74 15.07
CA GLN A 346 -13.80 7.07 16.21
C GLN A 346 -15.22 6.51 16.05
N GLN A 347 -15.81 6.63 14.86
CA GLN A 347 -17.14 6.09 14.58
C GLN A 347 -17.18 4.56 14.75
N MET A 348 -16.22 3.83 14.19
CA MET A 348 -16.12 2.37 14.37
C MET A 348 -15.95 1.99 15.84
N PHE A 349 -15.08 2.72 16.54
CA PHE A 349 -14.80 2.48 17.94
C PHE A 349 -16.05 2.71 18.82
N ASP A 350 -16.76 3.81 18.61
CA ASP A 350 -17.95 4.19 19.38
C ASP A 350 -19.15 3.27 19.08
N MET A 351 -19.28 2.76 17.85
CA MET A 351 -20.30 1.75 17.50
C MET A 351 -20.01 0.38 18.11
N GLY A 352 -18.73 0.04 18.27
CA GLY A 352 -18.27 -1.25 18.77
C GLY A 352 -18.34 -2.37 17.72
N GLN A 353 -17.53 -3.42 17.97
CA GLN A 353 -17.32 -4.53 17.03
C GLN A 353 -18.62 -5.17 16.55
N LYS A 354 -19.51 -5.57 17.48
CA LYS A 354 -20.73 -6.30 17.15
C LYS A 354 -21.63 -5.55 16.15
N ALA A 355 -21.84 -4.26 16.36
CA ALA A 355 -22.71 -3.46 15.49
C ALA A 355 -22.11 -3.25 14.09
N VAL A 356 -20.79 -3.06 14.01
CA VAL A 356 -20.10 -2.91 12.72
C VAL A 356 -20.05 -4.23 11.96
N GLU A 357 -19.73 -5.33 12.64
CA GLU A 357 -19.69 -6.67 12.04
C GLU A 357 -21.06 -7.14 11.57
N GLU A 358 -22.14 -6.84 12.30
CA GLU A 358 -23.51 -7.11 11.86
C GLU A 358 -23.78 -6.46 10.49
N ILE A 359 -23.47 -5.16 10.33
CA ILE A 359 -23.61 -4.45 9.06
C ILE A 359 -22.75 -5.09 7.96
N TRP A 360 -21.49 -5.39 8.24
CA TRP A 360 -20.57 -5.96 7.25
C TRP A 360 -21.02 -7.35 6.80
N PHE A 361 -21.39 -8.22 7.73
CA PHE A 361 -21.72 -9.60 7.43
C PHE A 361 -23.11 -9.74 6.80
N GLU A 362 -24.08 -8.91 7.19
CA GLU A 362 -25.38 -8.84 6.50
C GLU A 362 -25.25 -8.31 5.08
N THR A 363 -24.47 -7.25 4.89
CA THR A 363 -24.18 -6.70 3.55
C THR A 363 -23.42 -7.73 2.71
N ALA A 364 -22.45 -8.45 3.27
CA ALA A 364 -21.72 -9.45 2.51
C ALA A 364 -22.63 -10.61 2.08
N LYS A 365 -23.50 -11.07 2.98
CA LYS A 365 -24.48 -12.13 2.73
C LYS A 365 -25.51 -11.76 1.66
N SER A 366 -25.85 -10.47 1.48
CA SER A 366 -26.79 -10.05 0.43
C SER A 366 -26.28 -10.33 -0.99
N TYR A 367 -24.96 -10.44 -1.19
CA TYR A 367 -24.38 -10.83 -2.48
C TYR A 367 -24.55 -12.33 -2.78
N GLU A 368 -24.66 -13.19 -1.76
CA GLU A 368 -24.85 -14.63 -1.94
C GLU A 368 -26.26 -14.99 -2.41
N SER A 369 -27.26 -14.22 -1.99
CA SER A 369 -28.68 -14.48 -2.29
C SER A 369 -29.11 -14.02 -3.69
N GLY A 370 -28.22 -13.40 -4.47
CA GLY A 370 -28.54 -12.79 -5.77
C GLY A 370 -29.41 -11.54 -5.66
N ILE A 371 -29.65 -11.03 -4.46
CA ILE A 371 -30.38 -9.77 -4.22
C ILE A 371 -29.36 -8.63 -4.29
N SER A 372 -29.09 -8.15 -5.50
CA SER A 372 -28.37 -6.87 -5.66
C SER A 372 -29.21 -5.76 -5.04
N MET A 373 -28.69 -5.11 -4.00
CA MET A 373 -29.19 -3.80 -3.55
C MET A 373 -28.81 -2.70 -4.53
#